data_AF-A0AAV3YT11-F1
#
_entry.id   AF-A0AAV3YT11-F1
#
_cell.length_a   1.000
_cell.length_b   1.000
_cell.length_c   1.000
_cell.angle_alpha   90.00
_cell.angle_beta   90.00
_cell.angle_gamma   90.00
#
_symmetry.space_group_name_H-M   'P 1'
#
loop_
_entity.id
_entity.type
_entity.pdbx_description
1 polymer ?
#
loop_
_entity_poly.entity_id
_entity_poly.type
_entity_poly.pdbx_seq_one_letter_code
_entity_poly.pdbx_strand_id
1 'polypeptide(L)'
;MSNPSKKRKVLTIDVKLQNLADVDKKAMTKKEIAAKYDIPHNSLSTLLKNRDKIENNSHEPQRKKPLLATNAAIDEAVLTWFKQTIIVTEVSPCPLCPPS
;
A
#
# COMPACT_ATOMS: atom_id res chain seq x y z
N MET A 1 -28.50 -15.63 20.53
CA MET A 1 -27.43 -16.37 19.81
C MET A 1 -26.25 -15.42 19.59
N SER A 2 -25.34 -15.29 20.55
CA SER A 2 -24.07 -14.56 20.33
C SER A 2 -23.10 -15.50 19.63
N ASN A 3 -22.85 -15.28 18.33
CA ASN A 3 -21.79 -15.98 17.62
C ASN A 3 -20.46 -15.62 18.31
N PRO A 4 -19.60 -16.59 18.67
CA PRO A 4 -18.28 -16.27 19.21
C PRO A 4 -17.59 -15.33 18.22
N SER A 5 -16.98 -14.26 18.73
CA SER A 5 -16.40 -13.18 17.95
C SER A 5 -15.31 -13.72 17.02
N LYS A 6 -15.71 -14.14 15.81
CA LYS A 6 -14.79 -14.58 14.75
C LYS A 6 -13.76 -13.47 14.52
N LYS A 7 -12.50 -13.76 14.85
CA LYS A 7 -11.39 -12.83 14.60
C LYS A 7 -11.37 -12.53 13.10
N ARG A 8 -11.44 -11.24 12.73
CA ARG A 8 -11.44 -10.84 11.32
C ARG A 8 -10.06 -11.08 10.71
N LYS A 9 -10.03 -11.76 9.56
CA LYS A 9 -8.82 -11.92 8.76
C LYS A 9 -8.32 -10.56 8.29
N VAL A 10 -7.05 -10.28 8.53
CA VAL A 10 -6.41 -9.05 8.06
C VAL A 10 -5.73 -9.34 6.71
N LEU A 11 -6.20 -8.67 5.66
CA LEU A 11 -5.72 -8.83 4.28
C LEU A 11 -4.54 -7.90 4.01
N THR A 12 -3.60 -8.37 3.19
CA THR A 12 -2.52 -7.55 2.60
C THR A 12 -3.07 -6.61 1.53
N ILE A 13 -2.32 -5.57 1.18
CA ILE A 13 -2.69 -4.63 0.12
C ILE A 13 -2.80 -5.35 -1.22
N ASP A 14 -1.89 -6.28 -1.51
CA ASP A 14 -1.92 -7.11 -2.73
C ASP A 14 -3.26 -7.85 -2.90
N VAL A 15 -3.71 -8.57 -1.87
CA VAL A 15 -4.98 -9.31 -1.91
C VAL A 15 -6.18 -8.37 -2.08
N LYS A 16 -6.11 -7.16 -1.52
CA LYS A 16 -7.16 -6.16 -1.71
C LYS A 16 -7.17 -5.62 -3.14
N LEU A 17 -6.01 -5.40 -3.75
CA LEU A 17 -5.87 -4.98 -5.15
C LEU A 17 -6.39 -6.07 -6.10
N GLN A 18 -6.06 -7.33 -5.84
CA GLN A 18 -6.60 -8.46 -6.60
C GLN A 18 -8.13 -8.56 -6.50
N ASN A 19 -8.70 -8.33 -5.30
CA ASN A 19 -10.15 -8.24 -5.14
C ASN A 19 -10.76 -7.13 -6.00
N LEU A 20 -10.17 -5.95 -6.00
CA LEU A 20 -10.64 -4.81 -6.81
C LEU A 20 -10.56 -5.12 -8.31
N ALA A 21 -9.44 -5.68 -8.76
CA ALA A 21 -9.25 -6.08 -10.16
C ALA A 21 -10.26 -7.15 -10.60
N ASP A 22 -10.57 -8.13 -9.74
CA ASP A 22 -11.57 -9.17 -10.04
C ASP A 22 -13.00 -8.60 -10.07
N VAL A 23 -13.30 -7.58 -9.25
CA VAL A 23 -14.57 -6.86 -9.33
C VAL A 23 -14.67 -6.07 -10.63
N ASP A 24 -13.59 -5.42 -11.06
CA ASP A 24 -13.58 -4.61 -12.28
C ASP A 24 -13.72 -5.44 -13.56
N LYS A 25 -13.13 -6.64 -13.58
CA LYS A 25 -13.29 -7.60 -14.68
C LYS A 25 -14.74 -8.03 -14.89
N LYS A 26 -15.63 -7.85 -13.88
CA LYS A 26 -17.06 -8.23 -13.90
C LYS A 26 -17.36 -9.68 -14.31
N ALA A 27 -16.36 -10.57 -14.30
CA ALA A 27 -16.49 -11.96 -14.71
C ALA A 27 -17.12 -12.85 -13.61
N MET A 28 -17.12 -12.40 -12.36
CA MET A 28 -17.67 -13.12 -11.21
C MET A 28 -18.63 -12.23 -10.42
N THR A 29 -19.60 -12.83 -9.75
CA THR A 29 -20.47 -12.10 -8.82
C THR A 29 -19.70 -11.70 -7.57
N LYS A 30 -20.13 -10.62 -6.91
CA LYS A 30 -19.55 -10.15 -5.64
C LYS A 30 -19.53 -11.22 -4.55
N LYS A 31 -20.50 -12.16 -4.57
CA LYS A 31 -20.56 -13.29 -3.64
C LYS A 31 -19.45 -14.30 -3.90
N GLU A 32 -19.22 -14.65 -5.17
CA GLU A 32 -18.15 -15.58 -5.56
C GLU A 32 -16.76 -14.99 -5.28
N ILE A 33 -16.57 -13.71 -5.57
CA ILE A 33 -15.33 -12.99 -5.24
C ILE A 33 -15.09 -13.03 -3.72
N ALA A 34 -16.12 -12.70 -2.92
CA ALA A 34 -16.01 -12.75 -1.48
C ALA A 34 -15.65 -14.15 -0.95
N ALA A 35 -16.22 -15.21 -1.55
CA ALA A 35 -15.90 -16.60 -1.22
C ALA A 35 -14.46 -16.97 -1.62
N LYS A 36 -14.00 -16.58 -2.82
CA LYS A 36 -12.65 -16.84 -3.33
C LYS A 36 -11.55 -16.34 -2.40
N TYR A 37 -11.75 -15.16 -1.81
CA TYR A 37 -10.77 -14.55 -0.92
C TYR A 37 -11.01 -14.82 0.57
N ASP A 38 -12.06 -15.62 0.89
CA ASP A 38 -12.51 -15.92 2.25
C ASP A 38 -12.75 -14.64 3.06
N ILE A 39 -13.54 -13.73 2.49
CA ILE A 39 -13.91 -12.45 3.10
C ILE A 39 -15.42 -12.34 3.23
N PRO A 40 -15.94 -11.68 4.28
CA PRO A 40 -17.37 -11.39 4.36
C PRO A 40 -17.79 -10.38 3.29
N HIS A 41 -19.03 -10.49 2.81
CA HIS A 41 -19.59 -9.57 1.81
C HIS A 41 -19.53 -8.08 2.24
N ASN A 42 -19.69 -7.80 3.53
CA ASN A 42 -19.56 -6.44 4.06
C ASN A 42 -18.14 -5.88 3.91
N SER A 43 -17.12 -6.75 3.95
CA SER A 43 -15.71 -6.37 3.85
C SER A 43 -15.36 -6.01 2.42
N LEU A 44 -15.88 -6.75 1.43
CA LEU A 44 -15.76 -6.38 0.02
C LEU A 44 -16.34 -4.99 -0.26
N SER A 45 -17.50 -4.68 0.34
CA SER A 45 -18.11 -3.35 0.23
C SER A 45 -17.22 -2.24 0.83
N THR A 46 -16.58 -2.50 1.96
CA THR A 46 -15.62 -1.56 2.58
C THR A 46 -14.33 -1.41 1.76
N LEU A 47 -13.87 -2.46 1.09
CA LEU A 47 -12.71 -2.40 0.20
C LEU A 47 -13.00 -1.50 -1.00
N LEU A 48 -14.18 -1.64 -1.62
CA LEU A 48 -14.61 -0.79 -2.73
C LEU A 48 -14.71 0.69 -2.35
N LYS A 49 -15.19 0.99 -1.13
CA LYS A 49 -15.26 2.38 -0.63
C LYS A 49 -13.89 3.00 -0.36
N ASN A 50 -12.89 2.20 -0.02
CA ASN A 50 -11.53 2.66 0.30
C ASN A 50 -10.56 2.43 -0.86
N ARG A 51 -11.07 2.31 -2.09
CA ARG A 51 -10.29 1.97 -3.28
C ARG A 51 -9.08 2.88 -3.46
N ASP A 52 -9.28 4.19 -3.46
CA ASP A 52 -8.21 5.17 -3.69
C ASP A 52 -7.07 5.01 -2.66
N LYS A 53 -7.43 4.75 -1.40
CA LYS A 53 -6.44 4.55 -0.33
C LYS A 53 -5.64 3.26 -0.53
N ILE A 54 -6.26 2.21 -1.06
CA ILE A 54 -5.58 0.93 -1.32
C ILE A 54 -4.63 1.08 -2.52
N GLU A 55 -5.07 1.73 -3.59
CA GLU A 55 -4.28 1.97 -4.80
C GLU A 55 -3.07 2.89 -4.52
N ASN A 56 -3.24 3.95 -3.73
CA ASN A 56 -2.13 4.83 -3.31
C ASN A 56 -1.05 4.11 -2.48
N ASN A 57 -1.41 3.00 -1.82
CA ASN A 57 -0.49 2.18 -1.02
C ASN A 57 0.04 0.95 -1.77
N SER A 58 -0.14 0.88 -3.09
CA SER A 58 0.32 -0.23 -3.94
C SER A 58 1.84 -0.43 -3.95
N HIS A 59 2.62 0.58 -3.55
CA HIS A 59 4.08 0.52 -3.47
C HIS A 59 4.60 -0.48 -2.41
N GLU A 60 3.79 -0.85 -1.40
CA GLU A 60 4.13 -1.87 -0.40
C GLU A 60 3.07 -2.98 -0.34
N PRO A 61 3.01 -3.88 -1.35
CA PRO A 61 1.91 -4.84 -1.51
C PRO A 61 1.80 -5.86 -0.36
N GLN A 62 2.92 -6.18 0.30
CA GLN A 62 2.98 -7.13 1.41
C GLN A 62 2.43 -6.57 2.73
N ARG A 63 2.27 -5.25 2.85
CA ARG A 63 1.73 -4.65 4.07
C ARG A 63 0.23 -4.87 4.19
N LYS A 64 -0.23 -4.99 5.43
CA LYS A 64 -1.66 -5.16 5.77
C LYS A 64 -2.38 -3.84 6.02
N LYS A 65 -1.64 -2.82 6.44
CA LYS A 65 -2.12 -1.48 6.77
C LYS A 65 -1.26 -0.44 6.04
N PRO A 66 -1.86 0.66 5.55
CA PRO A 66 -1.11 1.75 4.96
C PRO A 66 -0.16 2.36 6.00
N LEU A 67 1.01 2.79 5.56
CA LEU A 67 1.91 3.56 6.41
C LEU A 67 1.29 4.96 6.60
N LEU A 68 1.03 5.32 7.85
CA LEU A 68 0.67 6.69 8.20
C LEU A 68 1.96 7.41 8.54
N ALA A 69 2.39 8.34 7.69
CA ALA A 69 3.53 9.20 7.98
C ALA A 69 3.21 9.99 9.26
N THR A 70 4.01 9.78 10.30
CA THR A 70 3.82 10.50 11.58
C THR A 70 4.25 11.96 11.42
N ASN A 71 5.24 12.22 10.57
CA ASN A 71 5.75 13.55 10.25
C ASN A 71 5.94 13.70 8.73
N ALA A 72 4.83 13.80 7.98
CA ALA A 72 4.87 13.83 6.52
C ALA A 72 5.82 14.90 5.94
N ALA A 73 5.89 16.08 6.56
CA ALA A 73 6.77 17.16 6.14
C ALA A 73 8.27 16.81 6.30
N ILE A 74 8.63 16.08 7.37
CA ILE A 74 10.02 15.63 7.59
C ILE A 74 10.36 14.53 6.59
N ASP A 75 9.47 13.56 6.41
CA ASP A 75 9.67 12.47 5.45
C ASP A 75 9.86 13.00 4.02
N GLU A 76 9.08 14.02 3.63
CA GLU A 76 9.21 14.72 2.35
C GLU A 76 10.55 15.47 2.22
N ALA A 77 10.96 16.20 3.26
CA ALA A 77 12.23 16.93 3.27
C ALA A 77 13.43 15.97 3.14
N VAL A 78 13.41 14.86 3.89
CA VAL A 78 14.44 13.83 3.83
C VAL A 78 14.46 13.14 2.47
N LEU A 79 13.30 12.79 1.91
CA LEU A 79 13.20 12.19 0.57
C LEU A 79 13.74 13.13 -0.52
N THR A 80 13.46 14.43 -0.40
CA THR A 80 13.95 15.45 -1.34
C THR A 80 15.47 15.57 -1.27
N TRP A 81 16.02 15.69 -0.07
CA TRP A 81 17.47 15.73 0.16
C TRP A 81 18.17 14.47 -0.37
N PHE A 82 17.60 13.29 -0.10
CA PHE A 82 18.15 12.01 -0.56
C PHE A 82 18.19 11.91 -2.09
N LYS A 83 17.12 12.31 -2.78
CA LYS A 83 17.09 12.35 -4.25
C LYS A 83 18.13 13.32 -4.81
N GLN A 84 18.28 14.50 -4.20
CA GLN A 84 19.27 15.48 -4.62
C GLN A 84 20.70 14.97 -4.44
N THR A 85 21.02 14.36 -3.29
CA THR A 85 22.37 13.87 -3.00
C THR A 85 22.78 12.70 -3.89
N ILE A 86 21.88 11.77 -4.17
CA ILE A 86 22.19 10.62 -5.05
C ILE A 86 22.36 11.04 -6.51
N ILE A 87 21.54 11.98 -7.01
CA ILE A 87 21.66 12.47 -8.38
C ILE A 87 22.96 13.26 -8.59
N VAL A 88 23.41 14.00 -7.56
CA VAL A 88 24.67 14.78 -7.63
C VAL A 88 25.90 13.88 -7.61
N THR A 89 25.83 12.66 -7.05
CA THR A 89 26.99 11.75 -6.99
C THR A 89 27.35 11.06 -8.32
N GLU A 90 26.51 11.14 -9.36
CA GLU A 90 26.91 10.67 -10.71
C GLU A 90 27.73 11.71 -11.49
N VAL A 91 27.78 12.97 -11.03
CA VAL A 91 28.49 14.06 -11.70
C VAL A 91 29.09 15.06 -10.71
N SER A 92 30.04 14.64 -9.86
CA SER A 92 31.18 15.52 -9.46
C SER A 92 32.19 14.80 -8.53
N PRO A 93 33.52 14.98 -8.70
CA PRO A 93 34.55 14.42 -7.83
C PRO A 93 34.53 15.03 -6.43
N CYS A 94 34.91 14.22 -5.44
CA CYS A 94 35.01 14.57 -4.02
C CYS A 94 35.63 15.96 -3.76
N PRO A 95 34.95 16.85 -2.98
CA PRO A 95 35.48 18.18 -2.67
C PRO A 95 36.50 18.20 -1.52
N LEU A 96 37.07 17.05 -1.12
CA LEU A 96 37.88 16.93 0.10
C LEU A 96 39.23 16.23 -0.10
N CYS A 97 39.89 16.40 -1.24
CA CYS A 97 41.31 16.08 -1.35
C CYS A 97 42.15 17.36 -1.16
N PRO A 98 42.84 17.54 -0.02
CA PRO A 98 43.77 18.65 0.15
C PRO A 98 45.00 18.47 -0.76
N PRO A 99 45.52 19.54 -1.38
CA PRO A 99 46.73 19.44 -2.21
C PRO A 99 47.97 19.21 -1.33
N SER A 100 48.79 18.23 -1.74
CA SER A 100 50.13 17.92 -1.22
C SER A 100 51.19 18.87 -1.77
#